data_AF-A0A0C9VAP6-F1
#
_entry.id   AF-A0A0C9VAP6-F1
#
_cell.length_a   1.000
_cell.length_b   1.000
_cell.length_c   1.000
_cell.angle_alpha   90.00
_cell.angle_beta   90.00
_cell.angle_gamma   90.00
#
_symmetry.space_group_name_H-M   'P 1'
#
loop_
_entity.id
_entity.type
_entity.pdbx_description
1 polymer ?
#
loop_
_entity_poly.entity_id
_entity_poly.type
_entity_poly.pdbx_seq_one_letter_code
_entity_poly.pdbx_strand_id
1 'polypeptide(L)'
;MISRNQDPALAECPDFTSDKYREARADFVEGSVTEIQAAQLLKKAWLTNQKIEAARWNRRVEEEAVEEEVANTRRAEEAARTLVQEEVDREARQEDRKKNPSKYMPIPNRPPPTLQAEIVAPSVQ
;
A
#
# COMPACT_ATOMS: atom_id res chain seq x y z
N MET A 1 4.17 -2.97 24.91
CA MET A 1 3.67 -3.68 23.71
C MET A 1 2.15 -3.68 23.78
N ILE A 2 1.49 -2.76 23.08
CA ILE A 2 0.03 -2.67 23.05
C ILE A 2 -0.40 -3.44 21.80
N SER A 3 -1.19 -4.49 21.99
CA SER A 3 -1.74 -5.34 20.92
C SER A 3 -2.51 -4.47 19.93
N ARG A 4 -1.84 -4.05 18.83
CA ARG A 4 -2.36 -3.11 17.83
C ARG A 4 -3.34 -3.78 16.84
N ASN A 5 -3.85 -4.96 17.15
CA ASN A 5 -4.48 -5.84 16.18
C ASN A 5 -5.63 -6.67 16.78
N GLN A 6 -6.46 -6.04 17.59
CA GLN A 6 -7.75 -6.63 17.97
C GLN A 6 -8.85 -5.68 17.50
N ASP A 7 -9.76 -6.22 16.69
CA ASP A 7 -10.99 -5.55 16.33
C ASP A 7 -11.73 -5.21 17.63
N PRO A 8 -11.95 -3.91 17.95
CA PRO A 8 -12.64 -3.52 19.16
C PRO A 8 -14.07 -4.09 19.23
N ALA A 9 -14.67 -4.45 18.09
CA ALA A 9 -15.98 -5.10 18.03
C ALA A 9 -16.01 -6.47 18.74
N LEU A 10 -14.87 -7.15 18.88
CA LEU A 10 -14.77 -8.45 19.54
C LEU A 10 -14.61 -8.35 21.06
N ALA A 11 -14.51 -7.14 21.62
CA ALA A 11 -14.39 -6.96 23.06
C ALA A 11 -15.70 -7.33 23.75
N GLU A 12 -15.66 -8.30 24.66
CA GLU A 12 -16.80 -8.66 25.49
C GLU A 12 -17.03 -7.61 26.59
N CYS A 13 -18.30 -7.29 26.86
CA CYS A 13 -18.66 -6.37 27.92
C CYS A 13 -18.25 -6.95 29.28
N PRO A 14 -17.40 -6.26 30.07
CA PRO A 14 -17.05 -6.73 31.39
C PRO A 14 -18.27 -6.76 32.31
N ASP A 15 -18.29 -7.74 33.22
CA ASP A 15 -19.25 -7.74 34.32
C ASP A 15 -18.86 -6.70 35.38
N PHE A 16 -19.49 -5.52 35.30
CA PHE A 16 -19.30 -4.41 36.24
C PHE A 16 -19.97 -4.62 37.60
N THR A 17 -20.75 -5.69 37.79
CA THR A 17 -21.32 -6.03 39.10
C THR A 17 -20.36 -6.84 39.98
N SER A 18 -19.32 -7.41 39.36
CA SER A 18 -18.27 -8.18 40.04
C SER A 18 -17.43 -7.31 40.99
N ASP A 19 -16.91 -7.92 42.05
CA ASP A 19 -16.09 -7.28 43.08
C ASP A 19 -14.84 -6.59 42.53
N LYS A 20 -14.30 -7.05 41.39
CA LYS A 20 -13.14 -6.42 40.72
C LYS A 20 -13.38 -4.97 40.31
N TYR A 21 -14.63 -4.55 40.14
CA TYR A 21 -15.01 -3.17 39.82
C TYR A 21 -15.66 -2.46 41.00
N ARG A 22 -15.55 -2.98 42.23
CA ARG A 22 -16.11 -2.33 43.42
C ARG A 22 -15.54 -0.93 43.63
N GLU A 23 -14.22 -0.75 43.50
CA GLU A 23 -13.60 0.58 43.60
C GLU A 23 -14.09 1.51 42.48
N ALA A 24 -14.07 1.03 41.24
CA ALA A 24 -14.58 1.80 40.09
C ALA A 24 -16.07 2.14 40.22
N ARG A 25 -16.87 1.35 40.94
CA ARG A 25 -18.27 1.67 41.26
C ARG A 25 -18.37 2.70 42.38
N ALA A 26 -17.50 2.64 43.38
CA ALA A 26 -17.50 3.57 44.51
C ALA A 26 -17.34 5.02 44.06
N ASP A 27 -16.58 5.27 42.99
CA ASP A 27 -16.43 6.59 42.38
C ASP A 27 -17.75 7.18 41.83
N PHE A 28 -18.75 6.34 41.55
CA PHE A 28 -20.07 6.76 41.05
C PHE A 28 -21.18 6.68 42.10
N VAL A 29 -20.89 6.11 43.28
CA VAL A 29 -21.82 6.04 44.40
C VAL A 29 -21.73 7.36 45.16
N GLU A 30 -22.39 8.38 44.63
CA GLU A 30 -22.58 9.67 45.29
C GLU A 30 -24.08 9.92 45.55
N GLY A 31 -24.44 10.22 46.79
CA GLY A 31 -25.82 10.53 47.18
C GLY A 31 -26.77 9.33 47.10
N SER A 32 -27.75 9.36 46.18
CA SER A 32 -28.82 8.36 46.03
C SER A 32 -28.52 7.25 45.03
N VAL A 33 -27.32 7.22 44.46
CA VAL A 33 -26.92 6.22 43.46
C VAL A 33 -26.51 4.93 44.16
N THR A 34 -27.23 3.85 43.88
CA THR A 34 -26.89 2.50 44.39
C THR A 34 -25.73 1.89 43.60
N GLU A 35 -25.03 0.91 44.19
CA GLU A 35 -23.96 0.18 43.49
C GLU A 35 -24.43 -0.49 42.18
N ILE A 36 -25.71 -0.90 42.13
CA ILE A 36 -26.31 -1.48 40.93
C ILE A 36 -26.45 -0.41 39.83
N GLN A 37 -26.86 0.81 40.20
CA GLN A 37 -26.95 1.93 39.25
C GLN A 37 -25.56 2.38 38.78
N ALA A 38 -24.56 2.40 39.68
CA ALA A 38 -23.17 2.66 39.32
C ALA A 38 -22.64 1.63 38.30
N ALA A 39 -22.91 0.33 38.51
CA ALA A 39 -22.54 -0.71 37.55
C ALA A 39 -23.22 -0.51 36.17
N GLN A 40 -24.49 -0.09 36.15
CA GLN A 40 -25.20 0.20 34.91
C GLN A 40 -24.62 1.43 34.17
N LEU A 41 -24.20 2.45 34.90
CA LEU A 41 -23.53 3.63 34.32
C LEU A 41 -22.20 3.24 33.68
N LEU A 42 -21.37 2.45 34.37
CA LEU A 42 -20.12 1.92 33.83
C LEU A 42 -20.36 1.10 32.56
N LYS A 43 -21.39 0.23 32.56
CA LYS A 43 -21.76 -0.54 31.37
C LYS A 43 -22.16 0.36 30.20
N LYS A 44 -22.95 1.41 30.44
CA LYS A 44 -23.35 2.37 29.40
C LYS A 44 -22.15 3.14 28.86
N ALA A 45 -21.26 3.62 29.73
CA ALA A 45 -20.05 4.32 29.34
C ALA A 45 -19.15 3.43 28.47
N TRP A 46 -18.97 2.17 28.89
CA TRP A 46 -18.21 1.18 28.13
C TRP A 46 -18.79 0.95 26.74
N LEU A 47 -20.12 0.74 26.63
CA LEU A 47 -20.80 0.54 25.33
C LEU A 47 -20.62 1.74 24.40
N THR A 48 -20.74 2.96 24.92
CA THR A 48 -20.52 4.18 24.13
C THR A 48 -19.09 4.26 23.64
N ASN A 49 -18.12 3.96 24.50
CA ASN A 49 -16.72 3.98 24.13
C ASN A 49 -16.39 2.91 23.09
N GLN A 50 -16.98 1.72 23.23
CA GLN A 50 -16.85 0.63 22.26
C GLN A 50 -17.38 1.06 20.88
N LYS A 51 -18.55 1.70 20.81
CA LYS A 51 -19.08 2.24 19.53
C LYS A 51 -18.14 3.26 18.88
N ILE A 52 -17.51 4.13 19.67
CA ILE A 52 -16.54 5.11 19.16
C ILE A 52 -15.31 4.40 18.61
N GLU A 53 -14.76 3.44 19.34
CA GLU A 53 -13.59 2.67 18.92
C GLU A 53 -13.88 1.82 17.68
N ALA A 54 -15.05 1.18 17.60
CA ALA A 54 -15.51 0.46 16.42
C ALA A 54 -15.64 1.38 15.20
N ALA A 55 -16.20 2.58 15.35
CA ALA A 55 -16.29 3.55 14.25
C ALA A 55 -14.91 4.02 13.79
N ARG A 56 -13.98 4.26 14.73
CA ARG A 56 -12.58 4.61 14.42
C ARG A 56 -11.84 3.48 13.73
N TRP A 57 -12.10 2.24 14.12
CA TRP A 57 -11.54 1.06 13.47
C TRP A 57 -12.08 0.93 12.04
N ASN A 58 -13.40 1.01 11.86
CA ASN A 58 -14.02 0.92 10.54
C ASN A 58 -13.48 1.99 9.59
N ARG A 59 -13.37 3.24 10.05
CA ARG A 59 -12.79 4.31 9.25
C ARG A 59 -11.37 3.97 8.78
N ARG A 60 -10.52 3.45 9.68
CA ARG A 60 -9.15 3.06 9.31
C ARG A 60 -9.11 1.95 8.26
N VAL A 61 -9.97 0.95 8.43
CA VAL A 61 -10.10 -0.16 7.46
C VAL A 61 -10.60 0.35 6.11
N GLU A 62 -11.56 1.27 6.09
CA GLU A 62 -12.05 1.90 4.85
C GLU A 62 -10.96 2.75 4.18
N GLU A 63 -10.22 3.55 4.94
CA GLU A 63 -9.10 4.34 4.43
C GLU A 63 -8.01 3.44 3.82
N GLU A 64 -7.63 2.36 4.50
CA GLU A 64 -6.66 1.38 4.00
C GLU A 64 -7.16 0.67 2.73
N ALA A 65 -8.44 0.31 2.66
CA ALA A 65 -9.03 -0.29 1.46
C ALA A 65 -9.01 0.67 0.26
N VAL A 66 -9.30 1.95 0.48
CA VAL A 66 -9.23 2.99 -0.57
C VAL A 66 -7.79 3.19 -1.03
N GLU A 67 -6.83 3.26 -0.11
CA GLU A 67 -5.41 3.38 -0.47
C GLU A 67 -4.91 2.19 -1.29
N GLU A 68 -5.32 0.97 -0.93
CA GLU A 68 -4.99 -0.24 -1.69
C GLU A 68 -5.60 -0.19 -3.10
N GLU A 69 -6.87 0.20 -3.24
CA GLU A 69 -7.52 0.33 -4.54
C GLU A 69 -6.81 1.36 -5.43
N VAL A 70 -6.47 2.53 -4.88
CA VAL A 70 -5.73 3.57 -5.60
C VAL A 70 -4.36 3.07 -6.03
N ALA A 71 -3.63 2.38 -5.13
CA ALA A 71 -2.32 1.81 -5.44
C ALA A 71 -2.41 0.72 -6.51
N ASN A 72 -3.47 -0.09 -6.50
CA ASN A 72 -3.70 -1.13 -7.49
C ASN A 72 -4.03 -0.53 -8.86
N THR A 73 -4.95 0.45 -8.90
CA THR A 73 -5.29 1.20 -10.12
C THR A 73 -4.05 1.82 -10.75
N ARG A 74 -3.23 2.49 -9.94
CA ARG A 74 -1.98 3.10 -10.42
C ARG A 74 -1.02 2.06 -11.00
N ARG A 75 -0.85 0.90 -10.34
CA ARG A 75 -0.01 -0.18 -10.87
C ARG A 75 -0.55 -0.72 -12.20
N ALA A 76 -1.86 -0.86 -12.32
CA ALA A 76 -2.49 -1.31 -13.57
C ALA A 76 -2.28 -0.31 -14.71
N GLU A 77 -2.41 0.99 -14.44
CA GLU A 77 -2.14 2.04 -15.43
C GLU A 77 -0.67 2.09 -15.85
N GLU A 78 0.27 1.98 -14.89
CA GLU A 78 1.71 1.93 -15.18
C GLU A 78 2.07 0.69 -16.03
N ALA A 79 1.47 -0.47 -15.72
CA ALA A 79 1.63 -1.69 -16.51
C ALA A 79 1.07 -1.52 -17.94
N ALA A 80 -0.12 -0.94 -18.08
CA ALA A 80 -0.72 -0.68 -19.40
C ALA A 80 0.15 0.27 -20.24
N ARG A 81 0.68 1.33 -19.63
CA ARG A 81 1.61 2.27 -20.32
C ARG A 81 2.87 1.57 -20.78
N THR A 82 3.43 0.69 -19.95
CA THR A 82 4.63 -0.07 -20.29
C THR A 82 4.37 -1.00 -21.48
N LEU A 83 3.25 -1.72 -21.48
CA LEU A 83 2.87 -2.60 -22.60
C LEU A 83 2.70 -1.83 -23.92
N VAL A 84 2.06 -0.66 -23.88
CA VAL A 84 1.92 0.20 -25.07
C VAL A 84 3.28 0.67 -25.57
N GLN A 85 4.17 1.11 -24.67
CA GLN A 85 5.52 1.53 -25.06
C GLN A 85 6.33 0.37 -25.65
N GLU A 86 6.24 -0.83 -25.07
CA GLU A 86 6.90 -2.02 -25.60
C GLU A 86 6.40 -2.39 -27.00
N GLU A 87 5.09 -2.23 -27.26
CA GLU A 87 4.52 -2.46 -28.59
C GLU A 87 5.03 -1.44 -29.60
N VAL A 88 5.01 -0.15 -29.26
CA VAL A 88 5.57 0.93 -30.10
C VAL A 88 7.06 0.68 -30.39
N ASP A 89 7.85 0.34 -29.37
CA ASP A 89 9.28 0.04 -29.52
C ASP A 89 9.52 -1.21 -30.38
N ARG A 90 8.62 -2.20 -30.29
CA ARG A 90 8.69 -3.41 -31.13
C ARG A 90 8.41 -3.06 -32.59
N GLU A 91 7.37 -2.26 -32.86
CA GLU A 91 7.03 -1.80 -34.20
C GLU A 91 8.17 -0.96 -34.80
N ALA A 92 8.72 -0.03 -34.03
CA ALA A 92 9.87 0.78 -34.44
C ALA A 92 11.09 -0.09 -34.80
N ARG A 93 11.39 -1.12 -33.99
CA ARG A 93 12.47 -2.08 -34.28
C ARG A 93 12.21 -2.90 -35.54
N GLN A 94 10.96 -3.32 -35.77
CA GLN A 94 10.61 -4.03 -37.00
C GLN A 94 10.75 -3.14 -38.22
N GLU A 95 10.35 -1.87 -38.12
CA GLU A 95 10.50 -0.90 -39.19
C GLU A 95 11.98 -0.59 -39.49
N ASP A 96 12.81 -0.37 -38.47
CA ASP A 96 14.26 -0.16 -38.65
C ASP A 96 14.90 -1.37 -39.31
N ARG A 97 14.53 -2.59 -38.90
CA ARG A 97 15.02 -3.82 -39.52
C ARG A 97 14.62 -3.96 -40.99
N LYS A 98 13.43 -3.48 -41.36
CA LYS A 98 12.97 -3.46 -42.76
C LYS A 98 13.71 -2.39 -43.58
N LYS A 99 13.90 -1.19 -43.04
CA LYS A 99 14.55 -0.07 -43.74
C LYS A 99 16.06 -0.22 -43.81
N ASN A 100 16.68 -0.86 -42.81
CA ASN A 100 18.12 -0.97 -42.66
C ASN A 100 18.57 -2.42 -42.42
N PRO A 101 18.33 -3.34 -43.37
CA PRO A 101 18.58 -4.77 -43.17
C PRO A 101 20.06 -5.09 -42.93
N SER A 102 20.98 -4.34 -43.53
CA SER A 102 22.43 -4.52 -43.40
C SER A 102 22.93 -4.32 -41.96
N LYS A 103 22.31 -3.42 -41.19
CA LYS A 103 22.61 -3.19 -39.76
C LYS A 103 22.31 -4.40 -38.88
N TYR A 104 21.37 -5.26 -39.31
CA TYR A 104 20.93 -6.45 -38.57
C TYR A 104 21.47 -7.76 -39.14
N MET A 105 22.26 -7.71 -40.22
CA MET A 105 22.93 -8.90 -40.72
C MET A 105 24.10 -9.29 -39.82
N PRO A 106 24.29 -10.59 -39.53
CA PRO A 106 25.48 -11.06 -38.85
C PRO A 106 26.74 -10.58 -39.59
N ILE A 107 27.65 -9.91 -38.87
CA ILE A 107 28.93 -9.48 -39.44
C ILE A 107 29.72 -10.75 -39.78
N PRO A 108 30.10 -10.95 -41.05
CA PRO A 108 30.89 -12.11 -41.43
C PRO A 108 32.21 -12.10 -40.66
N ASN A 109 32.59 -13.24 -40.08
CA ASN A 109 33.86 -13.39 -39.39
C ASN A 109 35.00 -13.35 -40.43
N ARG A 110 35.49 -12.13 -40.72
CA ARG A 110 36.64 -11.90 -41.59
C ARG A 110 37.86 -11.62 -40.74
N PRO A 111 39.06 -12.05 -41.20
CA PRO A 111 40.30 -11.67 -40.53
C PRO A 111 40.40 -10.14 -40.45
N PRO A 112 40.97 -9.59 -39.36
CA PRO A 112 41.17 -8.16 -39.22
C PRO A 112 41.86 -7.58 -40.46
N PRO A 113 41.46 -6.40 -40.95
CA PRO A 113 42.13 -5.77 -42.08
C PRO A 113 43.63 -5.63 -41.78
N THR A 114 44.47 -6.22 -42.63
CA THR A 114 45.94 -6.17 -42.52
C THR A 114 46.54 -4.87 -43.04
N LEU A 115 45.72 -4.03 -43.70
CA LEU A 115 46.12 -2.71 -44.14
C LEU A 115 45.93 -1.73 -42.98
N GLN A 116 47.02 -1.05 -42.57
CA GLN A 116 46.91 0.04 -41.62
C GLN A 116 46.01 1.12 -42.23
N ALA A 117 45.01 1.57 -41.47
CA ALA A 117 44.19 2.70 -41.86
C ALA A 117 45.10 3.94 -41.91
N GLU A 118 45.46 4.36 -43.12
CA GLU A 118 46.19 5.60 -43.32
C GLU A 118 45.22 6.75 -43.06
N ILE A 119 45.18 7.22 -41.82
CA ILE A 119 44.40 8.39 -41.43
C ILE A 119 45.15 9.59 -42.01
N VAL A 120 44.80 9.99 -43.23
CA VAL A 120 45.27 11.26 -43.80
C VAL A 120 44.63 12.38 -43.00
N ALA A 121 45.38 12.94 -42.05
CA ALA A 121 45.01 14.18 -41.40
C ALA A 121 45.01 15.30 -42.46
N PRO A 122 43.96 16.13 -42.54
CA PRO A 122 43.96 17.26 -43.46
C PRO A 122 45.03 18.26 -42.98
N SER A 123 46.16 18.30 -43.70
CA SER A 123 47.15 19.38 -43.53
C SER A 123 46.48 20.70 -43.90
N VAL A 124 46.26 21.55 -42.90
CA VAL A 124 45.82 22.93 -43.07
C VAL A 124 46.89 23.68 -43.89
N GLN A 125 46.47 24.25 -45.02
CA GLN A 125 47.24 25.23 -45.79
C GLN A 125 46.61 26.60 -45.64
#